data_AF-A0A958XWI5-F1
#
_entry.id   AF-A0A958XWI5-F1
#
_cell.length_a   1.000
_cell.length_b   1.000
_cell.length_c   1.000
_cell.angle_alpha   90.00
_cell.angle_beta   90.00
_cell.angle_gamma   90.00
#
_symmetry.space_group_name_H-M   'P 1'
#
loop_
_entity.id
_entity.type
_entity.pdbx_description
1 polymer ?
#
loop_
_entity_poly.entity_id
_entity_poly.type
_entity_poly.pdbx_seq_one_letter_code
_entity_poly.pdbx_strand_id
1 'polypeptide(L)' 'GLSPQEIEMILVANHAPFTWGKTVEKAVYNSAVLEELAKMAYLTLQIRPDCPRLKESLVRKHYDRKHSADAYYGQQ' A
#
# COMPACT_ATOMS: atom_id res chain seq x y z
N GLY A 1 -9.06 -4.40 13.87
CA GLY A 1 -8.88 -5.23 12.65
C GLY A 1 -8.40 -4.34 11.51
N LEU A 2 -8.08 -4.91 10.34
CA LEU A 2 -7.74 -4.13 9.15
C LEU A 2 -9.01 -3.48 8.58
N SER A 3 -8.95 -2.19 8.24
CA SER A 3 -10.07 -1.46 7.64
C SER A 3 -10.02 -1.60 6.11
N PRO A 4 -11.05 -2.16 5.46
CA PRO A 4 -11.11 -2.22 4.00
C PRO A 4 -11.17 -0.84 3.35
N GLN A 5 -11.57 0.20 4.09
CA GLN A 5 -11.59 1.57 3.59
C GLN A 5 -10.20 2.22 3.60
N GLU A 6 -9.28 1.75 4.45
CA GLU A 6 -7.91 2.27 4.57
C GLU A 6 -6.89 1.40 3.82
N ILE A 7 -7.13 0.09 3.76
CA ILE A 7 -6.27 -0.90 3.12
C ILE A 7 -7.04 -1.52 1.97
N GLU A 8 -6.87 -0.95 0.78
CA GLU A 8 -7.68 -1.28 -0.41
C GLU A 8 -7.12 -2.45 -1.24
N MET A 9 -6.27 -3.29 -0.62
CA MET A 9 -5.45 -4.30 -1.29
C MET A 9 -5.18 -5.47 -0.35
N ILE A 10 -5.34 -6.70 -0.84
CA ILE A 10 -5.04 -7.93 -0.07
C ILE A 10 -4.42 -9.00 -0.95
N LEU A 11 -3.60 -9.86 -0.35
CA LEU A 11 -3.09 -11.07 -0.96
C LEU A 11 -3.84 -12.27 -0.40
N VAL A 12 -4.44 -13.07 -1.29
CA VAL A 12 -5.05 -14.35 -0.91
C VAL A 12 -4.00 -15.44 -1.14
N ALA A 13 -3.63 -16.14 -0.06
CA ALA A 13 -2.59 -17.16 -0.09
C ALA A 13 -2.90 -18.23 -1.15
N ASN A 14 -1.87 -18.60 -1.93
CA ASN A 14 -1.95 -19.57 -3.03
C ASN A 14 -2.97 -19.24 -4.12
N HIS A 15 -3.39 -17.97 -4.22
CA HIS A 15 -4.36 -17.55 -5.22
C HIS A 15 -3.87 -16.30 -5.94
N ALA A 16 -4.32 -15.11 -5.52
CA ALA A 16 -4.11 -13.89 -6.27
C ALA A 16 -4.20 -12.64 -5.38
N PRO A 17 -3.67 -11.49 -5.85
CA PRO A 17 -4.01 -10.19 -5.31
C PRO A 17 -5.49 -9.85 -5.59
N PHE A 18 -6.13 -9.21 -4.62
CA PHE A 18 -7.44 -8.58 -4.78
C PHE A 18 -7.34 -7.12 -4.33
N THR A 19 -7.85 -6.21 -5.15
CA THR A 19 -7.84 -4.77 -4.89
C THR A 19 -9.22 -4.18 -5.14
N TRP A 20 -9.48 -3.05 -4.52
CA TRP A 20 -10.72 -2.31 -4.71
C TRP A 20 -10.45 -0.81 -4.61
N GLY A 21 -11.48 -0.01 -4.81
CA GLY A 21 -11.42 1.45 -4.72
C GLY A 21 -12.81 2.05 -4.92
N LYS A 22 -12.95 3.35 -4.64
CA LYS A 22 -14.22 4.07 -4.83
C LYS A 22 -14.67 4.12 -6.30
N THR A 23 -13.74 4.00 -7.24
CA THR A 23 -14.01 3.93 -8.68
C THR A 23 -13.23 2.77 -9.29
N VAL A 24 -13.63 2.35 -10.50
CA VAL A 24 -12.95 1.28 -11.24
C VAL A 24 -11.50 1.66 -11.53
N GLU A 25 -11.24 2.90 -11.92
CA GLU A 25 -9.90 3.43 -12.20
C GLU A 25 -9.02 3.37 -10.96
N LYS A 26 -9.59 3.70 -9.79
CA LYS A 26 -8.87 3.62 -8.51
C LYS A 26 -8.55 2.17 -8.13
N ALA A 27 -9.47 1.23 -8.36
CA ALA A 27 -9.21 -0.20 -8.13
C ALA A 27 -8.08 -0.72 -9.03
N VAL A 28 -8.11 -0.38 -10.32
CA VAL A 28 -7.05 -0.75 -11.28
C VAL A 28 -5.71 -0.11 -10.90
N TYR A 29 -5.72 1.17 -10.50
CA TYR A 29 -4.54 1.86 -9.99
C TYR A 29 -3.96 1.13 -8.77
N ASN A 30 -4.80 0.73 -7.81
CA ASN A 30 -4.36 -0.03 -6.65
C ASN A 30 -3.77 -1.40 -7.04
N SER A 31 -4.31 -2.10 -8.05
CA SER A 31 -3.70 -3.33 -8.57
C SER A 31 -2.29 -3.12 -9.11
N ALA A 32 -2.09 -2.07 -9.91
CA ALA A 32 -0.76 -1.76 -10.45
C ALA A 32 0.23 -1.40 -9.32
N VAL A 33 -0.22 -0.63 -8.32
CA VAL A 33 0.59 -0.30 -7.15
C VAL A 33 0.95 -1.55 -6.34
N LEU A 34 0.01 -2.47 -6.13
CA LEU A 34 0.26 -3.71 -5.39
C LEU A 34 1.31 -4.59 -6.08
N GLU A 35 1.24 -4.70 -7.41
CA GLU A 35 2.22 -5.46 -8.19
C GLU A 35 3.63 -4.86 -8.06
N GLU A 36 3.78 -3.54 -8.21
CA GLU A 36 5.08 -2.90 -8.07
C GLU A 36 5.64 -3.02 -6.64
N LEU A 37 4.79 -2.91 -5.62
CA LEU A 37 5.18 -3.15 -4.23
C LEU A 37 5.63 -4.60 -4.01
N ALA A 38 4.90 -5.58 -4.55
CA ALA A 38 5.25 -7.00 -4.45
C ALA A 38 6.59 -7.30 -5.12
N LYS A 39 6.81 -6.78 -6.33
CA LYS A 39 8.08 -6.90 -7.07
C LYS A 39 9.24 -6.27 -6.30
N MET A 40 9.09 -5.06 -5.79
CA MET A 40 10.13 -4.41 -4.98
C MET A 40 10.42 -5.17 -3.68
N ALA A 41 9.39 -5.69 -3.00
CA ALA A 41 9.55 -6.50 -1.81
C ALA A 41 10.29 -7.81 -2.10
N TYR A 42 9.91 -8.50 -3.18
CA TYR A 42 10.59 -9.72 -3.64
C TYR A 42 12.08 -9.46 -3.89
N LEU A 43 12.41 -8.45 -4.68
CA LEU A 43 13.81 -8.09 -4.97
C LEU A 43 14.57 -7.68 -3.71
N THR A 44 13.94 -6.91 -2.81
CA THR A 44 14.56 -6.48 -1.54
C THR A 44 14.95 -7.67 -0.69
N LEU A 45 14.07 -8.67 -0.56
CA LEU A 45 14.31 -9.87 0.24
C LEU A 45 15.33 -10.80 -0.41
N GLN A 46 15.44 -10.82 -1.74
CA GLN A 46 16.53 -11.52 -2.43
C GLN A 46 17.89 -10.88 -2.17
N ILE A 47 17.96 -9.55 -2.08
CA ILE A 47 19.22 -8.81 -1.83
C ILE A 47 19.60 -8.83 -0.34
N ARG A 48 18.64 -8.61 0.55
CA ARG A 48 18.83 -8.54 2.00
C ARG A 48 17.66 -9.25 2.72
N PRO A 49 17.79 -10.54 3.03
CA PRO A 49 16.72 -11.32 3.66
C PRO A 49 16.27 -10.81 5.03
N ASP A 50 17.16 -10.15 5.77
CA ASP A 50 16.92 -9.58 7.11
C ASP A 50 16.56 -8.08 7.05
N CYS A 51 16.15 -7.57 5.88
CA CYS A 51 15.81 -6.17 5.71
C CYS A 51 14.75 -5.73 6.73
N PRO A 52 15.06 -4.78 7.63
CA PRO A 52 14.08 -4.34 8.60
C PRO A 52 12.95 -3.56 7.92
N ARG A 53 11.74 -3.61 8.52
CA ARG A 53 10.65 -2.70 8.12
C ARG A 53 11.08 -1.25 8.31
N LEU A 54 10.48 -0.36 7.52
CA LEU A 54 10.60 1.08 7.74
C LEU A 54 10.11 1.44 9.15
N LYS A 55 10.72 2.46 9.77
CA LYS A 55 10.28 2.98 11.07
C LYS A 55 8.79 3.33 11.01
N GLU A 56 8.03 2.88 12.00
CA GLU A 56 6.57 3.07 12.03
C GLU A 56 6.17 4.54 11.98
N SER A 57 6.95 5.45 12.59
CA SER A 57 6.73 6.89 12.50
C SER A 57 6.80 7.44 11.07
N LEU A 58 7.65 6.88 10.21
CA LEU A 58 7.73 7.28 8.81
C LEU A 58 6.55 6.72 8.02
N VAL A 59 6.17 5.47 8.24
CA VAL A 59 4.97 4.86 7.63
C VAL A 59 3.75 5.70 7.96
N ARG A 60 3.57 6.04 9.24
CA ARG A 60 2.46 6.85 9.72
C ARG A 60 2.47 8.26 9.13
N LYS A 61 3.62 8.94 9.10
CA LYS A 61 3.77 10.25 8.45
C LYS A 61 3.33 10.23 6.99
N HIS A 62 3.71 9.19 6.23
CA HIS A 62 3.33 9.07 4.82
C HIS A 62 1.85 8.76 4.62
N TYR A 63 1.26 7.94 5.49
CA TYR A 63 -0.16 7.62 5.48
C TYR A 63 -1.01 8.86 5.81
N ASP A 64 -0.72 9.51 6.93
CA ASP A 64 -1.45 10.67 7.44
C ASP A 64 -1.36 11.86 6.48
N ARG A 65 -0.26 12.01 5.72
CA ARG A 65 -0.12 13.04 4.66
C ARG A 65 -1.29 13.06 3.66
N LYS A 66 -1.94 11.93 3.40
CA LYS A 66 -3.04 11.81 2.43
C LYS A 66 -4.41 11.55 3.08
N HIS A 67 -4.45 11.11 4.34
CA HIS A 67 -5.67 10.58 4.96
C HIS A 67 -5.99 11.21 6.32
N SER A 68 -5.17 12.14 6.84
CA SER A 68 -5.51 12.89 8.05
C SER A 68 -6.55 13.98 7.75
N ALA A 69 -7.19 14.50 8.80
CA ALA A 69 -8.07 15.68 8.70
C ALA A 69 -7.33 16.92 8.15
N ASP A 70 -6.01 16.98 8.37
CA ASP A 70 -5.10 18.02 7.87
C ASP A 70 -4.35 17.57 6.59
N ALA A 71 -4.92 16.65 5.80
CA ALA A 71 -4.28 16.17 4.57
C ALA A 71 -4.01 17.35 3.61
N TYR A 72 -2.73 17.63 3.39
CA TYR A 72 -2.25 18.77 2.58
C TYR A 72 -1.81 18.37 1.17
N TYR A 73 -1.88 17.07 0.82
CA TYR A 73 -1.49 16.59 -0.50
C TYR A 73 -2.68 16.68 -1.48
N GLY A 74 -2.62 17.61 -2.42
CA GLY A 74 -3.69 17.86 -3.41
C GLY A 74 -4.61 19.04 -3.08
N GLN A 75 -4.27 19.88 -2.09
CA GLN A 75 -4.85 21.21 -1.99
C GLN A 75 -4.45 22.01 -3.23
N GLN A 76 -5.45 22.56 -3.94
CA GLN A 76 -5.21 23.68 -4.85
C GLN A 76 -4.89 24.94 -4.05
#